data_AF-A0A920JFV4-F1
#
_entry.id   AF-A0A920JFV4-F1
#
_cell.length_a   1.000
_cell.length_b   1.000
_cell.length_c   1.000
_cell.angle_alpha   90.00
_cell.angle_beta   90.00
_cell.angle_gamma   90.00
#
_symmetry.space_group_name_H-M   'P 1'
#
loop_
_entity.id
_entity.type
_entity.pdbx_description
1 polymer ?
#
loop_
_entity_poly.entity_id
_entity_poly.type
_entity_poly.pdbx_seq_one_letter_code
_entity_poly.pdbx_strand_id
1 'polypeptide(L)'
;MVHTQSGYENKVQGNLAQRIQSMNKEDSIHEVVIPLENVVEFKQGKRVEVQKKMFPGYILVRCRMNDEVWNVIRNTPGITGFVGSANKPTPLPRKEVESFLGTAGEADGQV
;
A
#
# COMPACT_ATOMS: atom_id res chain seq x y z
N MET A 1 -1.67 0.88 8.41
CA MET A 1 -1.63 -0.19 7.39
C MET A 1 -2.99 -0.87 7.31
N VAL A 2 -3.41 -1.31 6.11
CA VAL A 2 -4.71 -1.95 5.87
C VAL A 2 -4.50 -3.39 5.43
N HIS A 3 -5.29 -4.29 6.00
CA HIS A 3 -5.33 -5.70 5.63
C HIS A 3 -6.42 -5.93 4.58
N THR A 4 -6.08 -6.72 3.58
CA THR A 4 -6.89 -7.00 2.40
C THR A 4 -6.82 -8.49 2.09
N GLN A 5 -7.75 -8.96 1.28
CA GLN A 5 -7.68 -10.34 0.79
C GLN A 5 -6.47 -10.53 -0.13
N SER A 6 -5.56 -11.44 0.23
CA SER A 6 -4.38 -11.76 -0.57
C SER A 6 -4.77 -12.17 -1.99
N GLY A 7 -4.09 -11.60 -3.00
CA GLY A 7 -4.39 -11.79 -4.42
C GLY A 7 -5.32 -10.74 -5.00
N TYR A 8 -5.99 -9.93 -4.17
CA TYR A 8 -6.89 -8.87 -4.60
C TYR A 8 -6.32 -7.47 -4.41
N GLU A 9 -5.06 -7.31 -3.99
CA GLU A 9 -4.51 -5.99 -3.60
C GLU A 9 -4.61 -4.95 -4.72
N ASN A 10 -4.28 -5.31 -5.96
CA ASN A 10 -4.40 -4.43 -7.13
C ASN A 10 -5.86 -4.01 -7.36
N LYS A 11 -6.80 -4.94 -7.18
CA LYS A 11 -8.23 -4.66 -7.34
C LYS A 11 -8.75 -3.77 -6.22
N VAL A 12 -8.31 -4.02 -4.98
CA VAL A 12 -8.66 -3.21 -3.80
C VAL A 12 -8.11 -1.80 -3.93
N GLN A 13 -6.87 -1.63 -4.40
CA GLN A 13 -6.28 -0.32 -4.69
C GLN A 13 -7.12 0.46 -5.71
N GLY A 14 -7.48 -0.18 -6.83
CA GLY A 14 -8.35 0.43 -7.84
C GLY A 14 -9.73 0.80 -7.30
N ASN A 15 -10.38 -0.12 -6.58
CA ASN A 15 -11.68 0.12 -5.95
C ASN A 15 -11.62 1.28 -4.95
N LEU A 16 -10.56 1.34 -4.14
CA LEU A 16 -10.36 2.40 -3.15
C LEU A 16 -10.13 3.75 -3.85
N ALA A 17 -9.30 3.80 -4.89
CA ALA A 17 -9.08 5.00 -5.70
C ALA A 17 -10.39 5.52 -6.31
N GLN A 18 -11.18 4.65 -6.94
CA GLN A 18 -12.49 5.03 -7.47
C GLN A 18 -13.45 5.52 -6.38
N ARG A 19 -13.43 4.89 -5.19
CA ARG A 19 -14.26 5.29 -4.05
C ARG A 19 -13.86 6.68 -3.54
N ILE A 20 -12.56 6.95 -3.43
CA ILE A 20 -12.01 8.24 -3.02
C ILE A 20 -12.48 9.34 -3.96
N GLN A 21 -12.37 9.12 -5.28
CA GLN A 21 -12.84 10.07 -6.29
C GLN A 21 -14.35 10.28 -6.24
N SER A 22 -15.13 9.20 -6.18
CA SER A 22 -16.60 9.27 -6.15
C SER A 22 -17.13 10.01 -4.92
N MET A 23 -16.42 9.94 -3.79
CA MET A 23 -16.76 10.61 -2.54
C MET A 23 -16.05 11.95 -2.35
N ASN A 24 -15.30 12.44 -3.35
CA ASN A 24 -14.51 13.68 -3.30
C ASN A 24 -13.59 13.74 -2.06
N LYS A 25 -12.98 12.61 -1.68
CA LYS A 25 -12.09 12.48 -0.52
C LYS A 25 -10.60 12.54 -0.88
N GLU A 26 -10.26 13.00 -2.07
CA GLU A 26 -8.88 13.15 -2.56
C GLU A 26 -8.04 14.11 -1.69
N ASP A 27 -8.69 15.07 -1.02
CA ASP A 27 -8.04 15.96 -0.04
C ASP A 27 -7.64 15.24 1.26
N SER A 28 -8.40 14.20 1.64
CA SER A 28 -8.15 13.46 2.88
C SER A 28 -7.35 12.17 2.66
N ILE A 29 -7.50 11.51 1.50
CA ILE A 29 -6.76 10.31 1.14
C ILE A 29 -5.88 10.64 -0.07
N HIS A 30 -4.58 10.80 0.20
CA HIS A 30 -3.62 11.30 -0.77
C HIS A 30 -3.05 10.19 -1.64
N GLU A 31 -2.77 9.02 -1.06
CA GLU A 31 -2.06 7.96 -1.79
C GLU A 31 -2.38 6.57 -1.24
N VAL A 32 -2.44 5.59 -2.13
CA VAL A 32 -2.64 4.17 -1.81
C VAL A 32 -1.57 3.37 -2.54
N VAL A 33 -0.69 2.70 -1.81
CA VAL A 33 0.44 1.97 -2.36
C VAL A 33 0.44 0.53 -1.86
N ILE A 34 0.76 -0.41 -2.74
CA ILE A 34 1.01 -1.80 -2.37
C ILE A 34 2.50 -1.91 -2.03
N PRO A 35 2.89 -2.46 -0.87
CA PRO A 35 4.30 -2.64 -0.52
C PRO A 35 4.92 -3.69 -1.44
N LEU A 36 5.66 -3.21 -2.44
CA LEU A 36 6.36 -3.98 -3.45
C LEU A 36 7.87 -3.74 -3.27
N GLU A 37 8.65 -4.80 -3.32
CA GLU A 37 10.10 -4.77 -3.27
C GLU A 37 10.65 -5.07 -4.67
N ASN A 38 11.57 -4.23 -5.15
CA ASN A 38 12.29 -4.49 -6.39
C ASN A 38 13.39 -5.50 -6.11
N VAL A 39 13.24 -6.71 -6.65
CA VAL A 39 14.28 -7.74 -6.57
C VAL A 39 14.87 -7.95 -7.96
N VAL A 40 16.19 -8.10 -8.03
CA VAL A 40 16.87 -8.42 -9.29
C VAL A 40 16.85 -9.94 -9.44
N GLU A 41 16.06 -10.43 -10.38
CA GLU A 41 16.08 -11.84 -10.78
C GLU A 41 16.91 -12.03 -12.05
N PHE A 42 17.68 -13.11 -12.10
CA PHE A 42 18.39 -13.54 -13.31
C PHE A 42 17.47 -14.46 -14.12
N LYS A 43 16.81 -13.91 -15.13
CA LYS A 43 16.06 -14.70 -16.12
C LYS A 43 16.85 -14.77 -17.41
N GLN A 44 17.11 -15.99 -17.89
CA GLN A 44 17.78 -16.25 -19.18
C GLN A 44 19.14 -15.55 -19.32
N GLY A 45 19.92 -15.48 -18.23
CA GLY A 45 21.25 -14.83 -18.23
C GLY A 45 21.22 -13.30 -18.28
N LYS A 46 20.04 -12.66 -18.23
CA LYS A 46 19.89 -11.21 -18.10
C LYS A 46 19.38 -10.85 -16.71
N ARG A 47 19.91 -9.76 -16.15
CA ARG A 47 19.37 -9.11 -14.94
C ARG A 47 18.02 -8.49 -15.30
N VAL A 48 16.96 -8.88 -14.60
CA VAL A 48 15.62 -8.32 -14.75
C VAL A 48 15.16 -7.86 -13.37
N GLU A 49 14.81 -6.59 -13.27
CA GLU A 49 14.16 -6.06 -12.06
C GLU A 49 12.71 -6.52 -12.08
N VAL A 50 12.31 -7.25 -11.03
CA VAL A 50 10.94 -7.70 -10.85
C VAL A 50 10.39 -7.17 -9.53
N GLN A 51 9.15 -6.71 -9.55
CA GLN A 51 8.45 -6.25 -8.36
C GLN A 51 7.85 -7.44 -7.64
N LYS A 52 8.35 -7.75 -6.44
CA LYS A 52 7.86 -8.81 -5.58
C LYS A 52 7.07 -8.22 -4.42
N LYS A 53 5.91 -8.80 -4.10
CA LYS A 53 5.11 -8.36 -2.96
C LYS A 53 5.84 -8.69 -1.65
N MET A 54 6.22 -7.67 -0.89
CA MET A 54 6.88 -7.85 0.41
C MET A 54 5.88 -8.38 1.45
N PHE A 55 4.66 -7.83 1.43
CA PHE A 55 3.57 -8.20 2.34
C PHE A 55 2.29 -8.51 1.55
N PRO A 56 2.09 -9.77 1.11
CA PRO A 56 0.87 -10.13 0.39
C PRO A 56 -0.36 -9.92 1.28
N GLY A 57 -1.38 -9.26 0.72
CA GLY A 57 -2.60 -8.92 1.45
C GLY A 57 -2.53 -7.61 2.25
N TYR A 58 -1.49 -6.79 2.08
CA TYR A 58 -1.39 -5.50 2.75
C TYR A 58 -1.34 -4.32 1.77
N ILE A 59 -1.94 -3.21 2.17
CA ILE A 59 -1.82 -1.93 1.47
C ILE A 59 -1.48 -0.80 2.45
N LEU A 60 -0.67 0.14 1.98
CA LEU A 60 -0.31 1.37 2.66
C LEU A 60 -1.22 2.49 2.14
N VAL A 61 -1.80 3.26 3.06
CA VAL A 61 -2.70 4.37 2.73
C VAL A 61 -2.20 5.62 3.43
N ARG A 62 -1.83 6.63 2.65
CA ARG A 62 -1.48 7.96 3.14
C ARG A 62 -2.75 8.81 3.19
N CYS A 63 -3.23 9.06 4.40
CA CYS A 63 -4.44 9.84 4.61
C CYS A 63 -4.40 10.65 5.90
N ARG A 64 -5.21 11.70 5.95
CA ARG A 64 -5.61 12.35 7.19
C ARG A 64 -6.72 11.52 7.83
N MET A 65 -6.41 10.87 8.94
CA MET A 65 -7.34 9.94 9.58
C MET A 65 -8.50 10.68 10.24
N ASN A 66 -9.71 10.47 9.72
CA ASN A 66 -10.99 11.02 10.20
C ASN A 66 -12.05 9.89 10.17
N ASP A 67 -13.17 10.02 10.88
CA ASP A 67 -14.26 9.02 10.88
C ASP A 67 -14.79 8.71 9.48
N GLU A 68 -14.88 9.71 8.60
CA GLU A 68 -15.31 9.49 7.20
C GLU A 68 -14.31 8.66 6.42
N VAL A 69 -13.01 8.98 6.49
CA VAL A 69 -11.93 8.22 5.82
C VAL A 69 -11.90 6.78 6.31
N TRP A 70 -12.05 6.59 7.62
CA TRP A 70 -12.14 5.26 8.22
C TRP A 70 -13.32 4.46 7.66
N ASN A 71 -14.49 5.09 7.53
CA ASN A 71 -15.66 4.47 6.91
C ASN A 71 -15.45 4.15 5.43
N VAL A 72 -14.84 5.06 4.65
CA VAL A 72 -14.55 4.84 3.22
C VAL A 72 -13.68 3.59 3.03
N ILE A 73 -12.58 3.50 3.77
CA ILE A 73 -11.64 2.38 3.70
C ILE A 73 -12.31 1.09 4.15
N ARG A 74 -13.01 1.09 5.30
CA ARG A 74 -13.69 -0.12 5.81
C ARG A 74 -14.80 -0.63 4.88
N ASN A 75 -15.54 0.26 4.21
CA ASN A 75 -16.64 -0.12 3.32
C ASN A 75 -16.17 -0.47 1.90
N THR A 76 -14.87 -0.44 1.62
CA THR A 76 -14.34 -0.82 0.30
C THR A 76 -14.21 -2.34 0.19
N PRO A 77 -14.76 -2.96 -0.88
CA PRO A 77 -14.74 -4.40 -1.04
C PRO A 77 -13.32 -4.95 -1.18
N GLY A 78 -13.03 -6.02 -0.42
CA GLY A 78 -11.72 -6.68 -0.36
C GLY A 78 -10.81 -6.19 0.78
N ILE A 79 -11.25 -5.19 1.55
CA ILE A 79 -10.61 -4.79 2.81
C ILE A 79 -11.18 -5.65 3.94
N THR A 80 -10.29 -6.31 4.69
CA THR A 80 -10.66 -7.18 5.82
C THR A 80 -10.57 -6.44 7.15
N GLY A 81 -9.73 -5.41 7.23
CA GLY A 81 -9.60 -4.58 8.42
C GLY A 81 -8.36 -3.71 8.43
N PHE A 82 -8.14 -3.03 9.55
CA PHE A 82 -6.94 -2.26 9.80
C PHE A 82 -5.98 -3.06 10.68
N VAL A 83 -4.68 -2.81 10.49
CA VAL A 83 -3.65 -3.37 11.35
C VAL A 83 -3.56 -2.50 12.61
N GLY A 84 -3.92 -3.07 13.76
CA GLY A 84 -3.89 -2.41 15.06
C GLY A 84 -4.81 -3.06 16.09
N SER A 85 -4.63 -2.70 17.36
CA SER A 85 -5.52 -3.14 18.44
C SER A 85 -6.93 -2.59 18.22
N ALA A 86 -7.93 -3.48 18.22
CA ALA A 86 -9.35 -3.16 18.09
C ALA A 86 -9.80 -2.48 16.78
N ASN A 87 -9.23 -2.86 15.62
CA ASN A 87 -9.62 -2.33 14.30
C ASN A 87 -9.43 -0.80 14.15
N LYS A 88 -8.64 -0.18 15.04
CA LYS A 88 -8.20 1.19 14.86
C LYS A 88 -6.95 1.21 13.97
N PRO A 89 -6.86 2.18 13.05
CA PRO A 89 -5.68 2.34 12.21
C PRO A 89 -4.51 2.79 13.08
N THR A 90 -3.47 1.96 13.15
CA THR A 90 -2.20 2.39 13.74
C THR A 90 -1.44 3.26 12.74
N PRO A 91 -1.10 4.52 13.09
CA PRO A 91 -0.26 5.36 12.26
C PRO A 91 1.15 4.76 12.21
N LEU A 92 1.70 4.64 10.99
CA LEU A 92 3.10 4.25 10.81
C LEU A 92 3.95 5.52 10.74
N PRO A 93 5.09 5.58 11.44
CA PRO A 93 6.02 6.69 11.28
C PRO A 93 6.59 6.66 9.86
N ARG A 94 6.88 7.85 9.30
CA ARG A 94 7.35 7.97 7.90
C ARG A 94 8.55 7.08 7.61
N LYS A 95 9.49 7.00 8.55
CA LYS A 95 10.69 6.15 8.46
C LYS A 95 10.37 4.67 8.21
N GLU A 96 9.32 4.14 8.84
CA GLU A 96 8.87 2.75 8.60
C GLU A 96 8.23 2.62 7.22
N VAL A 97 7.41 3.60 6.83
CA VAL A 97 6.76 3.63 5.51
C VAL A 97 7.80 3.70 4.38
N GLU A 98 8.82 4.53 4.53
CA GLU A 98 9.96 4.65 3.61
C GLU A 98 10.73 3.32 3.51
N SER A 99 10.91 2.63 4.64
CA SER A 99 11.51 1.30 4.65
C SER A 99 10.64 0.24 3.95
N PHE A 100 9.30 0.35 4.01
CA PHE A 100 8.37 -0.60 3.36
C PHE A 100 8.13 -0.32 1.87
N LEU A 101 8.15 0.95 1.48
CA LEU A 101 8.07 1.35 0.09
C LEU A 101 9.36 1.02 -0.66
N GLY A 102 10.42 0.70 0.08
CA GLY A 102 11.77 0.57 -0.45
C GLY A 102 12.26 1.94 -0.87
N THR A 103 13.50 2.23 -0.52
CA THR A 103 14.42 3.08 -1.27
C THR A 103 14.09 3.09 -2.77
N ALA A 104 13.20 4.00 -3.22
CA ALA A 104 12.85 4.20 -4.62
C ALA A 104 13.97 4.92 -5.40
N GLY A 105 15.20 4.83 -4.91
CA GLY A 105 16.40 5.40 -5.49
C GLY A 105 17.55 5.14 -4.54
N GLU A 106 18.64 4.59 -5.05
CA GLU A 106 19.95 4.34 -4.41
C GLU A 106 20.21 2.88 -3.98
N ALA A 107 20.51 2.03 -4.98
CA ALA A 107 21.63 1.09 -4.95
C ALA A 107 22.08 0.66 -6.37
N ASP A 108 22.22 1.62 -7.29
CA ASP A 108 23.21 1.52 -8.37
C ASP A 108 24.34 2.47 -7.96
N GLY A 109 25.40 1.91 -7.38
CA GLY A 109 26.42 2.73 -6.73
C GLY A 109 27.49 1.93 -6.02
N GLN A 110 28.07 0.92 -6.67
CA GLN A 110 29.45 0.52 -6.37
C GLN A 110 30.12 0.01 -7.65
N VAL A 111 30.84 0.93 -8.30
CA VAL A 111 31.95 0.66 -9.22
C VAL A 111 33.24 0.55 -8.42
#